data_AF-A0A085WN79-F1
#
_entry.id   AF-A0A085WN79-F1
#
_cell.length_a   1.000
_cell.length_b   1.000
_cell.length_c   1.000
_cell.angle_alpha   90.00
_cell.angle_beta   90.00
_cell.angle_gamma   90.00
#
_symmetry.space_group_name_H-M   'P 1'
#
loop_
_entity.id
_entity.type
_entity.pdbx_description
1 polymer ?
#
loop_
_entity_poly.entity_id
_entity_poly.type
_entity_poly.pdbx_seq_one_letter_code
_entity_poly.pdbx_strand_id
1 'polypeptide(L)'
;MHLRRLVLASSPVLALVAVACFSDPVYPGDQVLGTFRFDATIDRNRTTCTGQPGEPVNLGDGGFIRFEGTYSRELDGGKGFFTVQGFSRSAQYEGQRVVSTHEVAAAFQNCGSGCSGSKVAETLDTVLLSNSQDELVGRRCSGLQADGGVPEDGGAQPPGPTPNGYDAQRACGTLTDDFIPGTSNCTCTKPCKAVYTVEGIKVN
;
A
#
# COMPACT_ATOMS: atom_id res chain seq x y z
N MET A 1 -24.50 60.53 50.83
CA MET A 1 -24.50 60.88 49.39
C MET A 1 -23.33 60.18 48.72
N HIS A 2 -23.60 59.50 47.60
CA HIS A 2 -22.65 59.02 46.56
C HIS A 2 -21.60 57.96 46.95
N LEU A 3 -21.21 57.01 46.10
CA LEU A 3 -21.77 56.32 44.94
C LEU A 3 -20.77 55.17 44.66
N ARG A 4 -21.29 53.98 44.35
CA ARG A 4 -20.72 52.90 43.51
C ARG A 4 -19.24 52.93 43.12
N ARG A 5 -18.60 51.75 43.19
CA ARG A 5 -17.91 51.13 42.04
C ARG A 5 -17.69 49.63 42.28
N LEU A 6 -18.46 48.80 41.58
CA LEU A 6 -18.13 47.40 41.31
C LEU A 6 -16.95 47.36 40.32
N VAL A 7 -15.91 46.63 40.64
CA VAL A 7 -14.84 46.27 39.69
C VAL A 7 -15.02 44.79 39.38
N LEU A 8 -15.57 44.50 38.19
CA LEU A 8 -15.55 43.17 37.60
C LEU A 8 -14.10 42.84 37.22
N ALA A 9 -13.53 41.82 37.86
CA ALA A 9 -12.27 41.22 37.46
C ALA A 9 -12.53 40.23 36.31
N SER A 10 -12.22 40.65 35.09
CA SER A 10 -12.21 39.79 33.90
C SER A 10 -10.89 39.02 33.84
N SER A 11 -10.93 37.72 34.18
CA SER A 11 -9.80 36.80 33.97
C SER A 11 -9.65 36.47 32.48
N PRO A 12 -8.47 36.64 31.86
CA PRO A 12 -8.22 36.15 30.52
C PRO A 12 -8.01 34.63 30.56
N VAL A 13 -8.90 33.89 29.90
CA VAL A 13 -8.71 32.46 29.62
C VAL A 13 -7.57 32.34 28.62
N LEU A 14 -6.39 31.89 29.08
CA LEU A 14 -5.31 31.45 28.20
C LEU A 14 -5.80 30.22 27.43
N ALA A 15 -6.09 30.38 26.15
CA ALA A 15 -6.26 29.26 25.22
C ALA A 15 -4.89 28.63 24.97
N LEU A 16 -4.60 27.54 25.68
CA LEU A 16 -3.53 26.59 25.32
C LEU A 16 -3.90 25.95 23.99
N VAL A 17 -3.38 26.49 22.89
CA VAL A 17 -3.38 25.81 21.59
C VAL A 17 -2.41 24.65 21.75
N ALA A 18 -2.95 23.44 21.96
CA ALA A 18 -2.17 22.21 21.85
C ALA A 18 -1.67 22.12 20.41
N VAL A 19 -0.41 22.49 20.20
CA VAL A 19 0.33 22.15 18.99
C VAL A 19 0.45 20.63 19.01
N ALA A 20 -0.49 19.95 18.35
CA ALA A 20 -0.30 18.55 18.03
C ALA A 20 0.95 18.48 17.14
N CYS A 21 2.08 18.06 17.71
CA CYS A 21 3.21 17.62 16.92
C CYS A 21 2.68 16.50 16.01
N PHE A 22 2.45 16.81 14.75
CA PHE A 22 2.39 15.78 13.72
C PHE A 22 3.79 15.17 13.70
N SER A 23 3.99 14.09 14.46
CA SER A 23 5.17 13.26 14.29
C SER A 23 5.07 12.67 12.89
N ASP A 24 5.99 13.07 12.01
CA ASP A 24 6.11 12.48 10.69
C ASP A 24 6.11 10.95 10.81
N PRO A 25 5.42 10.23 9.91
CA PRO A 25 5.38 8.77 9.97
C PRO A 25 6.80 8.21 9.97
N VAL A 26 7.14 7.45 11.02
CA VAL A 26 8.43 6.77 11.12
C VAL A 26 8.33 5.43 10.40
N TYR A 27 9.03 5.32 9.28
CA TYR A 27 9.12 4.09 8.51
C TYR A 27 10.27 3.23 9.04
N PRO A 28 10.12 1.90 9.16
CA PRO A 28 11.22 1.02 9.57
C PRO A 28 12.38 1.04 8.57
N GLY A 29 13.60 0.75 9.05
CA GLY A 29 14.82 0.80 8.27
C GLY A 29 15.46 2.19 8.20
N ASP A 30 16.61 2.27 7.55
CA ASP A 30 17.46 3.47 7.52
C ASP A 30 17.46 4.19 6.16
N GLN A 31 16.73 3.63 5.19
CA GLN A 31 16.55 4.22 3.86
C GLN A 31 15.10 4.11 3.41
N VAL A 32 14.46 5.26 3.19
CA VAL A 32 13.16 5.36 2.52
C VAL A 32 13.38 5.45 1.01
N LEU A 33 12.76 4.54 0.25
CA LEU A 33 12.89 4.49 -1.21
C LEU A 33 11.84 5.38 -1.89
N GLY A 34 10.71 5.60 -1.23
CA GLY A 34 9.66 6.50 -1.68
C GLY A 34 8.30 6.16 -1.10
N THR A 35 7.43 7.16 -1.07
CA THR A 35 5.99 6.96 -0.83
C THR A 35 5.26 7.09 -2.14
N PHE A 36 4.43 6.11 -2.45
CA PHE A 36 3.73 5.99 -3.72
C PHE A 36 2.22 5.98 -3.49
N ARG A 37 1.50 6.71 -4.32
CA ARG A 37 0.06 6.57 -4.45
C ARG A 37 -0.23 5.56 -5.55
N PHE A 38 -0.80 4.43 -5.15
CA PHE A 38 -1.11 3.29 -5.99
C PHE A 38 -2.54 3.32 -6.49
N ASP A 39 -2.68 3.04 -7.78
CA ASP A 39 -3.92 2.72 -8.46
C ASP A 39 -3.86 1.25 -8.87
N ALA A 40 -4.69 0.42 -8.24
CA ALA A 40 -4.83 -1.00 -8.52
C ALA A 40 -6.14 -1.23 -9.31
N THR A 41 -6.03 -1.76 -10.52
CA THR A 41 -7.17 -2.04 -11.40
C THR A 41 -7.26 -3.54 -11.66
N ILE A 42 -8.46 -4.11 -11.52
CA ILE A 42 -8.66 -5.55 -11.63
C ILE A 42 -8.32 -6.07 -13.03
N ASP A 43 -7.49 -7.09 -13.07
CA ASP A 43 -7.19 -7.87 -14.25
C ASP A 43 -8.20 -9.03 -14.34
N ARG A 44 -9.27 -8.80 -15.10
CA ARG A 44 -10.35 -9.79 -15.29
C ARG A 44 -9.88 -11.07 -15.98
N ASN A 45 -8.76 -11.05 -16.71
CA ASN A 45 -8.24 -12.21 -17.42
C ASN A 45 -7.44 -13.14 -16.48
N ARG A 46 -6.83 -12.59 -15.42
CA ARG A 46 -6.08 -13.36 -14.41
C ARG A 46 -6.83 -13.62 -13.10
N THR A 47 -7.93 -12.91 -12.89
CA THR A 47 -8.83 -13.09 -11.73
C THR A 47 -9.68 -14.34 -11.90
N THR A 48 -9.70 -15.20 -10.87
CA THR A 48 -10.57 -16.39 -10.81
C THR A 48 -11.79 -16.19 -9.93
N CYS A 49 -11.81 -15.16 -9.08
CA CYS A 49 -12.99 -14.79 -8.30
C CYS A 49 -14.11 -14.31 -9.24
N THR A 50 -15.24 -15.02 -9.20
CA THR A 50 -16.42 -14.73 -10.03
C THR A 50 -17.54 -14.09 -9.22
N GLY A 51 -17.44 -14.10 -7.89
CA GLY A 51 -18.53 -13.69 -6.99
C GLY A 51 -19.68 -14.70 -6.97
N GLN A 52 -19.46 -15.91 -7.48
CA GLN A 52 -20.45 -16.98 -7.44
C GLN A 52 -20.65 -17.51 -6.01
N PRO A 53 -21.82 -18.12 -5.72
CA PRO A 53 -22.05 -18.77 -4.44
C PRO A 53 -20.94 -19.76 -4.09
N GLY A 54 -20.40 -19.65 -2.87
CA GLY A 54 -19.38 -20.54 -2.34
C GLY A 54 -17.94 -20.01 -2.39
N GLU A 55 -17.70 -18.85 -3.01
CA GLU A 55 -16.43 -18.13 -2.96
C GLU A 55 -16.40 -17.13 -1.79
N PRO A 56 -15.31 -17.04 -0.99
CA PRO A 56 -15.18 -16.10 0.11
C PRO A 56 -14.73 -14.73 -0.40
N VAL A 57 -15.48 -14.14 -1.32
CA VAL A 57 -15.14 -12.85 -1.92
C VAL A 57 -16.37 -11.96 -2.04
N ASN A 58 -16.17 -10.69 -1.76
CA ASN A 58 -17.06 -9.63 -2.21
C ASN A 58 -16.22 -8.65 -3.03
N LEU A 59 -16.17 -8.86 -4.35
CA LEU A 59 -15.51 -7.93 -5.27
C LEU A 59 -16.37 -6.66 -5.41
N GLY A 60 -16.47 -5.88 -4.33
CA GLY A 60 -17.13 -4.57 -4.30
C GLY A 60 -16.28 -3.49 -4.99
N ASP A 61 -16.97 -2.45 -5.48
CA ASP A 61 -16.44 -1.16 -5.97
C ASP A 61 -15.78 -1.13 -7.36
N GLY A 62 -16.27 -1.93 -8.30
CA GLY A 62 -15.95 -1.72 -9.72
C GLY A 62 -14.56 -2.21 -10.16
N GLY A 63 -13.82 -2.87 -9.26
CA GLY A 63 -12.51 -3.44 -9.57
C GLY A 63 -11.38 -2.41 -9.58
N PHE A 64 -11.50 -1.34 -8.80
CA PHE A 64 -10.47 -0.34 -8.64
C PHE A 64 -10.21 -0.05 -7.16
N ILE A 65 -8.95 -0.01 -6.75
CA ILE A 65 -8.53 0.30 -5.39
C ILE A 65 -7.44 1.36 -5.46
N ARG A 66 -7.54 2.40 -4.62
CA ARG A 66 -6.50 3.41 -4.45
C ARG A 66 -5.98 3.39 -3.02
N PHE A 67 -4.66 3.35 -2.86
CA PHE A 67 -4.00 3.38 -1.55
C PHE A 67 -2.64 4.07 -1.62
N GLU A 68 -2.08 4.44 -0.48
CA GLU A 68 -0.72 4.96 -0.38
C GLU A 68 0.13 3.99 0.41
N GLY A 69 1.36 3.79 -0.07
CA GLY A 69 2.31 2.91 0.59
C GLY A 69 3.74 3.40 0.45
N THR A 70 4.54 3.13 1.46
CA THR A 70 5.95 3.54 1.54
C THR A 70 6.85 2.33 1.54
N TYR A 71 7.84 2.34 0.65
CA TYR A 71 8.91 1.36 0.61
C TYR A 71 10.12 1.87 1.39
N SER A 72 10.69 1.04 2.25
CA SER A 72 11.92 1.33 3.00
C SER A 72 12.73 0.06 3.24
N ARG A 73 14.03 0.22 3.56
CA ARG A 73 14.94 -0.91 3.84
C ARG A 73 16.07 -0.53 4.78
N GLU A 74 16.73 -1.53 5.35
CA GLU A 74 18.02 -1.42 6.02
C GLU A 74 19.15 -1.30 4.96
N LEU A 75 20.09 -0.35 5.14
CA LEU A 75 21.14 -0.08 4.16
C LEU A 75 22.17 -1.22 4.02
N ASP A 76 22.31 -2.04 5.05
CA ASP A 76 23.17 -3.22 5.07
C ASP A 76 22.58 -4.42 4.30
N GLY A 77 21.38 -4.26 3.72
CA GLY A 77 20.68 -5.29 2.98
C GLY A 77 19.93 -6.30 3.85
N GLY A 78 19.81 -6.06 5.15
CA GLY A 78 19.21 -7.00 6.10
C GLY A 78 17.71 -7.21 5.90
N LYS A 79 16.92 -6.13 5.88
CA LYS A 79 15.44 -6.19 5.80
C LYS A 79 14.85 -5.10 4.93
N GLY A 80 13.73 -5.45 4.30
CA GLY A 80 12.88 -4.54 3.57
C GLY A 80 11.48 -4.45 4.18
N PHE A 81 10.82 -3.32 3.95
CA PHE A 81 9.50 -3.04 4.50
C PHE A 81 8.60 -2.35 3.47
N PHE A 82 7.33 -2.70 3.52
CA PHE A 82 6.24 -1.95 2.91
C PHE A 82 5.28 -1.50 4.00
N THR A 83 5.04 -0.19 4.08
CA THR A 83 4.14 0.42 5.06
C THR A 83 2.91 0.96 4.36
N VAL A 84 1.71 0.50 4.75
CA VAL A 84 0.42 0.90 4.19
C VAL A 84 -0.56 1.13 5.32
N GLN A 85 -1.30 2.25 5.27
CA GLN A 85 -2.27 2.64 6.33
C GLN A 85 -1.69 2.59 7.76
N GLY A 86 -0.40 2.94 7.92
CA GLY A 86 0.29 2.92 9.21
C GLY A 86 0.73 1.54 9.70
N PHE A 87 0.48 0.48 8.93
CA PHE A 87 0.95 -0.88 9.21
C PHE A 87 2.15 -1.23 8.33
N SER A 88 3.27 -1.61 8.96
CA SER A 88 4.46 -2.07 8.26
C SER A 88 4.52 -3.60 8.20
N ARG A 89 4.78 -4.12 7.01
CA ARG A 89 5.02 -5.54 6.75
C ARG A 89 6.35 -5.75 6.04
N SER A 90 6.89 -6.95 6.13
CA SER A 90 8.14 -7.30 5.45
C SER A 90 7.98 -7.20 3.93
N ALA A 91 9.06 -6.78 3.28
CA ALA A 91 9.21 -6.78 1.83
C ALA A 91 10.59 -7.33 1.46
N GLN A 92 10.64 -8.11 0.41
CA GLN A 92 11.86 -8.66 -0.18
C GLN A 92 12.28 -7.80 -1.36
N TYR A 93 13.58 -7.54 -1.48
CA TYR A 93 14.17 -6.72 -2.53
C TYR A 93 15.12 -7.56 -3.37
N GLU A 94 14.87 -7.64 -4.67
CA GLU A 94 15.72 -8.29 -5.66
C GLU A 94 16.06 -7.27 -6.75
N GLY A 95 17.16 -6.54 -6.55
CA GLY A 95 17.48 -5.38 -7.38
C GLY A 95 16.41 -4.29 -7.25
N GLN A 96 15.63 -4.10 -8.30
CA GLN A 96 14.56 -3.10 -8.40
C GLN A 96 13.17 -3.68 -8.08
N ARG A 97 13.07 -5.01 -8.03
CA ARG A 97 11.83 -5.72 -7.71
C ARG A 97 11.64 -5.79 -6.21
N VAL A 98 10.41 -5.55 -5.78
CA VAL A 98 9.96 -5.51 -4.41
C VAL A 98 8.73 -6.39 -4.27
N VAL A 99 8.82 -7.41 -3.42
CA VAL A 99 7.72 -8.34 -3.15
C VAL A 99 7.35 -8.23 -1.69
N SER A 100 6.10 -7.89 -1.39
CA SER A 100 5.56 -7.86 -0.03
C SER A 100 4.35 -8.77 0.06
N THR A 101 4.42 -9.74 0.97
CA THR A 101 3.35 -10.70 1.23
C THR A 101 2.79 -10.50 2.63
N HIS A 102 1.47 -10.62 2.78
CA HIS A 102 0.81 -10.55 4.07
C HIS A 102 -0.45 -11.41 4.09
N GLU A 103 -0.64 -12.16 5.15
CA GLU A 103 -1.85 -12.92 5.38
C GLU A 103 -2.58 -12.38 6.61
N VAL A 104 -3.88 -12.13 6.46
CA VAL A 104 -4.73 -11.64 7.55
C VAL A 104 -6.02 -12.45 7.62
N ALA A 105 -6.53 -12.63 8.85
CA ALA A 105 -7.86 -13.19 9.06
C ALA A 105 -8.91 -12.23 8.49
N ALA A 106 -9.87 -12.78 7.75
CA ALA A 106 -10.92 -11.99 7.12
C ALA A 106 -12.28 -12.63 7.38
N ALA A 107 -13.30 -11.81 7.65
CA ALA A 107 -14.67 -12.25 7.78
C ALA A 107 -15.43 -11.92 6.49
N PHE A 108 -15.96 -12.95 5.84
CA PHE A 108 -16.72 -12.81 4.59
C PHE A 108 -18.20 -13.01 4.87
N GLN A 109 -18.97 -11.93 4.74
CA GLN A 109 -20.40 -11.93 5.09
C GLN A 109 -21.22 -12.95 4.31
N ASN A 110 -20.83 -13.22 3.05
CA ASN A 110 -21.47 -14.20 2.18
C ASN A 110 -21.15 -15.66 2.54
N CYS A 111 -20.25 -15.90 3.50
CA CYS A 111 -19.86 -17.25 3.96
C CYS A 111 -20.60 -17.74 5.20
N GLY A 112 -21.58 -16.98 5.68
CA GLY A 112 -22.37 -17.30 6.87
C GLY A 112 -21.84 -16.63 8.14
N SER A 113 -22.75 -16.25 9.04
CA SER A 113 -22.45 -15.46 10.24
C SER A 113 -21.60 -16.17 11.30
N GLY A 114 -21.53 -17.51 11.26
CA GLY A 114 -20.68 -18.30 12.15
C GLY A 114 -19.32 -18.68 11.55
N CYS A 115 -19.05 -18.29 10.30
CA CYS A 115 -17.85 -18.70 9.59
C CYS A 115 -16.59 -18.13 10.25
N SER A 116 -15.61 -18.99 10.51
CA SER A 116 -14.33 -18.61 11.12
C SER A 116 -13.16 -19.33 10.45
N GLY A 117 -11.99 -18.73 10.58
CA GLY A 117 -10.73 -19.23 10.01
C GLY A 117 -10.51 -18.85 8.55
N SER A 118 -11.38 -18.04 7.93
CA SER A 118 -11.15 -17.51 6.59
C SER A 118 -10.05 -16.47 6.61
N LYS A 119 -9.33 -16.33 5.48
CA LYS A 119 -8.18 -15.44 5.36
C LYS A 119 -8.10 -14.79 3.98
N VAL A 120 -7.36 -13.69 3.91
CA VAL A 120 -6.84 -13.12 2.66
C VAL A 120 -5.33 -13.13 2.73
N ALA A 121 -4.69 -13.72 1.73
CA ALA A 121 -3.25 -13.58 1.51
C ALA A 121 -3.02 -12.61 0.36
N GLU A 122 -2.45 -11.45 0.68
CA GLU A 122 -2.13 -10.38 -0.25
C GLU A 122 -0.66 -10.47 -0.66
N THR A 123 -0.38 -10.38 -1.97
CA THR A 123 0.97 -10.26 -2.54
C THR A 123 1.03 -9.01 -3.41
N LEU A 124 1.83 -8.03 -2.99
CA LEU A 124 2.19 -6.87 -3.80
C LEU A 124 3.59 -7.09 -4.39
N ASP A 125 3.67 -7.30 -5.70
CA ASP A 125 4.90 -7.51 -6.45
C ASP A 125 5.09 -6.36 -7.43
N THR A 126 6.12 -5.55 -7.22
CA THR A 126 6.34 -4.33 -8.00
C THR A 126 7.79 -4.18 -8.39
N VAL A 127 8.04 -3.51 -9.51
CA VAL A 127 9.34 -2.99 -9.90
C VAL A 127 9.34 -1.49 -9.67
N LEU A 128 10.36 -0.99 -8.97
CA LEU A 128 10.61 0.43 -8.80
C LEU A 128 11.44 0.96 -9.97
N LEU A 129 10.99 2.04 -10.59
CA LEU A 129 11.65 2.68 -11.73
C LEU A 129 12.28 4.00 -11.28
N SER A 130 13.53 4.23 -11.68
CA SER A 130 14.16 5.56 -11.56
C SER A 130 13.47 6.58 -12.47
N ASN A 131 13.79 7.86 -12.32
CA ASN A 131 13.30 8.89 -13.26
C ASN A 131 13.70 8.59 -14.71
N SER A 132 14.95 8.14 -14.93
CA SER A 132 15.44 7.83 -16.27
C SER A 132 14.71 6.65 -16.90
N GLN A 133 14.36 5.63 -16.11
CA GLN A 133 13.59 4.48 -16.59
C GLN A 133 12.12 4.86 -16.81
N ASP A 134 11.54 5.69 -15.93
CA ASP A 134 10.16 6.18 -16.05
C ASP A 134 9.94 6.96 -17.37
N GLU A 135 10.92 7.78 -17.75
CA GLU A 135 10.90 8.51 -19.01
C GLU A 135 10.96 7.59 -20.23
N LEU A 136 11.77 6.54 -20.20
CA LEU A 136 11.88 5.57 -21.29
C LEU A 136 10.61 4.74 -21.48
N VAL A 137 9.92 4.38 -20.40
CA VAL A 137 8.67 3.59 -20.47
C VAL A 137 7.45 4.43 -20.80
N GLY A 138 7.64 5.72 -21.10
CA GLY A 138 6.56 6.63 -21.45
C GLY A 138 5.62 6.95 -20.28
N ARG A 139 6.13 6.87 -19.04
CA ARG A 139 5.40 7.22 -17.81
C ARG A 139 4.12 6.42 -17.58
N ARG A 140 4.11 5.15 -17.98
CA ARG A 140 3.00 4.20 -17.77
C ARG A 140 3.56 2.83 -17.46
N CYS A 141 2.81 2.04 -16.70
CA CYS A 141 3.18 0.64 -16.41
C CYS A 141 2.80 -0.35 -17.52
N SER A 142 2.32 0.12 -18.67
CA SER A 142 1.88 -0.75 -19.77
C SER A 142 3.03 -1.56 -20.33
N GLY A 143 2.99 -2.89 -20.15
CA GLY A 143 4.03 -3.82 -20.62
C GLY A 143 5.08 -4.19 -19.56
N LEU A 144 5.10 -3.49 -18.42
CA LEU A 144 5.96 -3.80 -17.27
C LEU A 144 5.15 -4.59 -16.26
N GLN A 145 5.05 -5.90 -16.47
CA GLN A 145 4.70 -6.82 -15.39
C GLN A 145 5.97 -7.03 -14.54
N ALA A 146 5.84 -7.46 -13.28
CA ALA A 146 7.00 -7.60 -12.37
C ALA A 146 8.07 -8.61 -12.88
N ASP A 147 7.72 -9.41 -13.88
CA ASP A 147 8.53 -10.37 -14.63
C ASP A 147 9.00 -9.86 -16.02
N GLY A 148 8.53 -8.68 -16.47
CA GLY A 148 8.60 -8.20 -17.85
C GLY A 148 9.88 -7.46 -18.27
N GLY A 149 10.95 -7.54 -17.48
CA GLY A 149 12.21 -6.84 -17.74
C GLY A 149 12.12 -5.34 -17.48
N VAL A 150 13.14 -4.78 -16.84
CA VAL A 150 13.25 -3.33 -16.68
C VAL A 150 14.03 -2.80 -17.89
N PRO A 151 13.60 -1.71 -18.55
CA PRO A 151 14.43 -1.11 -19.59
C PRO A 151 15.73 -0.59 -18.98
N GLU A 152 16.82 -1.22 -19.39
CA GLU A 152 18.20 -0.79 -19.13
C GLU A 152 18.87 -0.26 -20.41
N ASP A 153 18.18 -0.37 -21.54
CA ASP A 153 18.60 0.18 -22.82
C ASP A 153 18.47 1.72 -22.83
N GLY A 154 19.20 2.39 -23.73
CA GLY A 154 19.17 3.85 -23.83
C GLY A 154 19.89 4.59 -22.69
N GLY A 155 20.59 3.89 -21.79
CA GLY A 155 21.41 4.48 -20.73
C GLY A 155 20.67 4.76 -19.42
N ALA A 156 19.42 4.33 -19.29
CA ALA A 156 18.69 4.43 -18.03
C ALA A 156 19.35 3.59 -16.94
N GLN A 157 19.28 4.08 -15.71
CA GLN A 157 19.89 3.45 -14.54
C GLN A 157 18.81 2.94 -13.59
N PRO A 158 19.04 1.81 -12.90
CA PRO A 158 18.24 1.40 -11.75
C PRO A 158 18.13 2.51 -10.71
N PRO A 159 17.04 2.58 -9.93
CA PRO A 159 16.91 3.58 -8.89
C PRO A 159 17.93 3.34 -7.78
N GLY A 160 18.52 4.42 -7.29
CA GLY A 160 19.51 4.48 -6.24
C GLY A 160 19.47 5.78 -5.42
N PRO A 161 20.41 5.91 -4.47
CA PRO A 161 20.54 7.11 -3.67
C PRO A 161 21.01 8.32 -4.49
N THR A 162 20.44 9.49 -4.19
CA THR A 162 20.81 10.81 -4.74
C THR A 162 20.97 11.82 -3.60
N PRO A 163 21.54 13.01 -3.86
CA PRO A 163 21.60 14.07 -2.85
C PRO A 163 20.24 14.50 -2.28
N ASN A 164 19.14 14.24 -3.01
CA ASN A 164 17.78 14.61 -2.62
C ASN A 164 16.95 13.42 -2.11
N GLY A 165 17.58 12.28 -1.80
CA GLY A 165 16.91 11.05 -1.39
C GLY A 165 17.00 9.95 -2.45
N TYR A 166 16.08 8.99 -2.43
CA TYR A 166 16.07 7.88 -3.40
C TYR A 166 15.30 8.26 -4.66
N ASP A 167 15.80 7.92 -5.84
CA ASP A 167 15.26 8.37 -7.14
C ASP A 167 14.20 7.44 -7.77
N ALA A 168 13.59 6.54 -7.00
CA ALA A 168 12.44 5.78 -7.49
C ALA A 168 11.25 6.72 -7.70
N GLN A 169 10.71 6.79 -8.93
CA GLN A 169 9.61 7.70 -9.30
C GLN A 169 8.29 6.96 -9.51
N ARG A 170 8.36 5.71 -9.95
CA ARG A 170 7.20 4.90 -10.26
C ARG A 170 7.38 3.48 -9.73
N ALA A 171 6.27 2.87 -9.31
CA ALA A 171 6.18 1.46 -8.99
C ALA A 171 5.19 0.79 -9.95
N CYS A 172 5.61 -0.25 -10.65
CA CYS A 172 4.77 -0.99 -11.60
C CYS A 172 4.68 -2.45 -11.22
N GLY A 173 3.50 -3.05 -11.25
CA GLY A 173 3.41 -4.50 -11.04
C GLY A 173 2.00 -4.99 -10.78
N THR A 174 1.88 -5.91 -9.83
CA THR A 174 0.62 -6.62 -9.54
C THR A 174 0.34 -6.75 -8.06
N LEU A 175 -0.94 -6.59 -7.72
CA LEU A 175 -1.49 -6.96 -6.42
C LEU A 175 -2.31 -8.23 -6.62
N THR A 176 -2.08 -9.24 -5.80
CA THR A 176 -2.82 -10.50 -5.83
C THR A 176 -3.41 -10.77 -4.47
N ASP A 177 -4.73 -10.98 -4.42
CA ASP A 177 -5.46 -11.39 -3.23
C ASP A 177 -5.94 -12.83 -3.40
N ASP A 178 -5.39 -13.74 -2.62
CA ASP A 178 -5.86 -15.11 -2.50
C ASP A 178 -6.86 -15.20 -1.34
N PHE A 179 -8.13 -15.42 -1.68
CA PHE A 179 -9.22 -15.56 -0.73
C PHE A 179 -9.35 -17.02 -0.30
N ILE A 180 -9.03 -17.29 0.97
CA ILE A 180 -8.96 -18.63 1.53
C ILE A 180 -10.22 -18.88 2.38
N PRO A 181 -11.03 -19.90 2.06
CA PRO A 181 -12.23 -20.23 2.82
C PRO A 181 -11.90 -20.62 4.26
N GLY A 182 -12.80 -20.27 5.17
CA GLY A 182 -12.71 -20.69 6.56
C GLY A 182 -13.01 -22.17 6.73
N THR A 183 -12.57 -22.70 7.86
CA THR A 183 -12.61 -24.14 8.15
C THR A 183 -13.78 -24.54 9.03
N SER A 184 -14.46 -23.59 9.66
CA SER A 184 -15.48 -23.86 10.68
C SER A 184 -16.75 -23.03 10.43
N ASN A 185 -17.90 -23.72 10.33
CA ASN A 185 -19.23 -23.14 10.13
C ASN A 185 -19.34 -22.21 8.90
N CYS A 186 -18.62 -22.52 7.83
CA CYS A 186 -18.58 -21.72 6.61
C CYS A 186 -19.40 -22.36 5.49
N THR A 187 -20.16 -21.55 4.76
CA THR A 187 -20.84 -21.96 3.51
C THR A 187 -19.93 -21.84 2.30
N CYS A 188 -18.93 -20.95 2.35
CA CYS A 188 -17.89 -20.86 1.34
C CYS A 188 -16.91 -22.01 1.47
N THR A 189 -16.58 -22.63 0.34
CA THR A 189 -15.71 -23.82 0.28
C THR A 189 -14.67 -23.72 -0.82
N LYS A 190 -14.80 -22.76 -1.73
CA LYS A 190 -13.95 -22.63 -2.91
C LYS A 190 -13.00 -21.44 -2.72
N PRO A 191 -11.68 -21.64 -2.68
CA PRO A 191 -10.76 -20.52 -2.76
C PRO A 191 -10.88 -19.83 -4.11
N CYS A 192 -10.61 -18.54 -4.16
CA CYS A 192 -10.51 -17.79 -5.40
C CYS A 192 -9.42 -16.73 -5.30
N LYS A 193 -9.01 -16.20 -6.45
CA LYS A 193 -7.93 -15.22 -6.54
C LYS A 193 -8.40 -13.98 -7.30
N ALA A 194 -8.16 -12.80 -6.74
CA ALA A 194 -8.26 -11.54 -7.47
C ALA A 194 -6.86 -11.04 -7.83
N VAL A 195 -6.69 -10.61 -9.08
CA VAL A 195 -5.42 -10.06 -9.57
C VAL A 195 -5.68 -8.65 -10.06
N TYR A 196 -4.83 -7.71 -9.68
CA TYR A 196 -4.90 -6.32 -10.08
C TYR A 196 -3.57 -5.92 -10.74
N THR A 197 -3.64 -5.13 -11.81
CA THR A 197 -2.49 -4.35 -12.28
C THR A 197 -2.34 -3.11 -11.43
N VAL A 198 -1.12 -2.82 -10.99
CA VAL A 198 -0.82 -1.75 -10.05
C VAL A 198 0.13 -0.74 -10.66
N GLU A 199 -0.21 0.53 -10.53
CA GLU A 199 0.64 1.66 -10.88
C GLU A 199 0.75 2.60 -9.68
N GLY A 200 1.96 2.82 -9.19
CA GLY A 200 2.29 3.72 -8.10
C GLY A 200 3.06 4.94 -8.58
N ILE A 201 2.59 6.14 -8.29
CA ILE A 201 3.30 7.40 -8.55
C ILE A 201 3.90 7.92 -7.26
N LYS A 202 5.19 8.28 -7.25
CA LYS A 202 5.81 8.91 -6.09
C LYS A 202 5.11 10.24 -5.75
N VAL A 203 4.78 10.43 -4.48
CA VAL A 203 4.08 11.63 -4.00
C VAL A 203 4.94 12.53 -3.11
N ASN A 204 6.02 12.00 -2.53
CA ASN A 204 6.96 12.71 -1.65
C ASN A 204 8.39 12.30 -1.99
#